data_AF-A0A7X0CAY3-F1
#
_entry.id   AF-A0A7X0CAY3-F1
#
_cell.length_a   1.000
_cell.length_b   1.000
_cell.length_c   1.000
_cell.angle_alpha   90.00
_cell.angle_beta   90.00
_cell.angle_gamma   90.00
#
_symmetry.space_group_name_H-M   'P 1'
#
loop_
_entity.id
_entity.type
_entity.pdbx_description
1 polymer ?
#
loop_
_entity_poly.entity_id
_entity_poly.type
_entity_poly.pdbx_seq_one_letter_code
_entity_poly.pdbx_strand_id
1 'polypeptide(L)'
;MGSIDPTAQAAHRALRALFVEGRQPTRAELEEATLPVYLGVLNAFFLNVMEAPFSGRESVEEVAGYFTSLQSRHRDLRGVDTSVMAVYTLCGIRGVPLPETFPEMGARHVDWMGMLITAVAAENGIAGERLETYLLGSVARYSMGDF
;
A
#
# COMPACT_ATOMS: atom_id res chain seq x y z
N MET A 1 -20.49 17.58 -6.64
CA MET A 1 -19.08 17.18 -6.42
C MET A 1 -18.81 17.32 -4.94
N GLY A 2 -18.77 16.20 -4.20
CA GLY A 2 -18.40 16.24 -2.79
C GLY A 2 -16.94 16.67 -2.67
N SER A 3 -16.65 17.62 -1.78
CA SER A 3 -15.27 17.99 -1.47
C SER A 3 -14.55 16.75 -0.91
N ILE A 4 -13.42 16.38 -1.51
CA ILE A 4 -12.55 15.35 -0.97
C ILE A 4 -12.17 15.73 0.46
N ASP A 5 -12.23 14.77 1.37
CA ASP A 5 -11.90 14.95 2.79
C ASP A 5 -10.52 15.63 2.94
N PRO A 6 -10.43 16.79 3.61
CA PRO A 6 -9.16 17.49 3.84
C PRO A 6 -8.08 16.62 4.50
N THR A 7 -8.47 15.69 5.37
CA THR A 7 -7.54 14.77 6.03
C THR A 7 -6.99 13.72 5.06
N ALA A 8 -7.81 13.24 4.11
CA ALA A 8 -7.36 12.35 3.05
C ALA A 8 -6.44 13.05 2.05
N GLN A 9 -6.67 14.33 1.78
CA GLN A 9 -5.73 15.15 1.00
C GLN A 9 -4.40 15.38 1.74
N ALA A 10 -4.42 15.54 3.06
CA ALA A 10 -3.21 15.63 3.86
C ALA A 10 -2.44 14.30 3.85
N ALA A 11 -3.13 13.15 3.98
CA ALA A 11 -2.54 11.83 3.83
C ALA A 11 -1.88 11.66 2.45
N HIS A 12 -2.55 12.10 1.38
CA HIS A 12 -1.98 12.13 0.04
C HIS A 12 -0.67 12.95 -0.01
N ARG A 13 -0.64 14.17 0.54
CA ARG A 13 0.58 14.99 0.57
C ARG A 13 1.73 14.28 1.30
N ALA A 14 1.44 13.67 2.44
CA ALA A 14 2.43 12.93 3.22
C ALA A 14 2.97 11.71 2.47
N LEU A 15 2.10 10.93 1.81
CA LEU A 15 2.52 9.76 1.04
C LEU A 15 3.24 10.15 -0.26
N ARG A 16 2.83 11.24 -0.90
CA ARG A 16 3.50 11.79 -2.09
C ARG A 16 4.92 12.21 -1.76
N ALA A 17 5.12 12.88 -0.62
CA ALA A 17 6.45 13.22 -0.11
C ALA A 17 7.35 11.99 -0.07
N LEU A 18 6.84 10.89 0.50
CA LEU A 18 7.58 9.67 0.72
C LEU A 18 7.87 8.89 -0.57
N PHE A 19 6.85 8.60 -1.37
CA PHE A 19 6.94 7.65 -2.48
C PHE A 19 7.24 8.30 -3.83
N VAL A 20 6.80 9.54 -4.04
CA VAL A 20 6.94 10.22 -5.34
C VAL A 20 8.11 11.20 -5.31
N GLU A 21 8.27 11.94 -4.21
CA GLU A 21 9.32 12.96 -4.07
C GLU A 21 10.60 12.44 -3.39
N GLY A 22 10.55 11.27 -2.73
CA GLY A 22 11.70 10.67 -2.06
C GLY A 22 12.19 11.45 -0.83
N ARG A 23 11.31 12.23 -0.18
CA ARG A 23 11.61 12.98 1.04
C ARG A 23 10.76 12.48 2.20
N GLN A 24 11.18 12.78 3.43
CA GLN A 24 10.35 12.52 4.59
C GLN A 24 9.15 13.50 4.61
N PRO A 25 7.93 13.03 4.94
CA PRO A 25 6.82 13.92 5.21
C PRO A 25 7.13 14.78 6.43
N THR A 26 6.70 16.04 6.39
CA THR A 26 6.80 16.94 7.53
C THR A 26 5.85 16.49 8.64
N ARG A 27 6.16 16.89 9.87
CA ARG A 27 5.29 16.64 11.02
C ARG A 27 3.89 17.23 10.82
N ALA A 28 3.80 18.42 10.22
CA ALA A 28 2.51 19.06 9.93
C ALA A 28 1.67 18.25 8.93
N GLU A 29 2.28 17.75 7.85
CA GLU A 29 1.59 16.87 6.88
C GLU A 29 1.03 15.61 7.55
N LEU A 30 1.77 15.01 8.50
CA LEU A 30 1.32 13.83 9.25
C LEU A 30 0.23 14.15 10.28
N GLU A 31 0.33 15.28 11.00
CA GLU A 31 -0.66 15.69 11.99
C GLU A 31 -2.00 16.06 11.35
N GLU A 32 -1.98 16.74 10.19
CA GLU A 32 -3.19 17.07 9.41
C GLU A 32 -3.89 15.83 8.86
N ALA A 33 -3.13 14.80 8.45
CA ALA A 33 -3.69 13.57 7.94
C ALA A 33 -4.45 12.81 9.03
N THR A 34 -4.04 12.90 10.29
CA THR A 34 -4.38 11.95 11.36
C THR A 34 -3.89 10.53 11.05
N LEU A 35 -3.49 9.79 12.10
CA LEU A 35 -2.95 8.44 11.92
C LEU A 35 -3.94 7.47 11.23
N PRO A 36 -5.24 7.40 11.60
CA PRO A 36 -6.16 6.45 10.97
C PRO A 36 -6.35 6.68 9.47
N VAL A 37 -6.53 7.93 9.05
CA VAL A 37 -6.74 8.27 7.63
C VAL A 37 -5.44 8.07 6.84
N TYR A 38 -4.28 8.43 7.40
CA TYR A 38 -2.99 8.14 6.78
C TYR A 38 -2.83 6.64 6.49
N LEU A 39 -3.12 5.79 7.48
CA LEU A 39 -3.03 4.33 7.32
C LEU A 39 -4.05 3.80 6.31
N GLY A 40 -5.27 4.34 6.30
CA GLY A 40 -6.29 3.94 5.33
C GLY A 40 -5.89 4.29 3.88
N VAL A 41 -5.38 5.50 3.64
CA VAL A 41 -4.92 5.92 2.30
C VAL A 41 -3.64 5.16 1.89
N LEU A 42 -2.75 4.86 2.83
CA LEU A 42 -1.58 3.99 2.57
C LEU A 42 -2.01 2.58 2.17
N ASN A 43 -2.96 1.99 2.87
CA ASN A 43 -3.47 0.67 2.53
C ASN A 43 -4.16 0.67 1.15
N ALA A 44 -5.01 1.67 0.87
CA ALA A 44 -5.60 1.85 -0.45
C ALA A 44 -4.52 1.99 -1.55
N PHE A 45 -3.42 2.67 -1.25
CA PHE A 45 -2.31 2.85 -2.19
C PHE A 45 -1.55 1.55 -2.41
N PHE A 46 -1.31 0.79 -1.34
CA PHE A 46 -0.76 -0.56 -1.39
C PHE A 46 -1.58 -1.44 -2.34
N LEU A 47 -2.90 -1.51 -2.15
CA LEU A 47 -3.78 -2.32 -3.01
C LEU A 47 -3.75 -1.88 -4.47
N ASN A 48 -3.82 -0.57 -4.74
CA ASN A 48 -3.71 -0.05 -6.11
C ASN A 48 -2.42 -0.50 -6.80
N VAL A 49 -1.29 -0.52 -6.08
CA VAL A 49 0.00 -0.96 -6.64
C VAL A 49 0.04 -2.48 -6.81
N MET A 50 -0.51 -3.24 -5.86
CA MET A 50 -0.57 -4.71 -5.94
C MET A 50 -1.49 -5.21 -7.06
N GLU A 51 -2.50 -4.45 -7.46
CA GLU A 51 -3.37 -4.78 -8.61
C GLU A 51 -2.66 -4.69 -9.97
N ALA A 52 -1.44 -4.14 -10.03
CA ALA A 52 -0.65 -4.13 -11.26
C ALA A 52 -0.16 -5.55 -11.65
N PRO A 53 0.49 -6.32 -10.75
CA PRO A 53 0.84 -7.71 -11.02
C PRO A 53 -0.27 -8.73 -10.76
N PHE A 54 -1.33 -8.38 -10.00
CA PHE A 54 -2.34 -9.34 -9.55
C PHE A 54 -3.76 -8.97 -9.97
N SER A 55 -4.52 -9.99 -10.38
CA SER A 55 -5.92 -9.89 -10.79
C SER A 55 -6.91 -10.29 -9.69
N GLY A 56 -6.42 -10.83 -8.57
CA GLY A 56 -7.22 -11.39 -7.49
C GLY A 56 -7.64 -12.85 -7.73
N ARG A 57 -7.20 -13.49 -8.81
CA ARG A 57 -7.47 -14.91 -9.12
C ARG A 57 -6.37 -15.85 -8.67
N GLU A 58 -5.24 -15.29 -8.28
CA GLU A 58 -4.05 -16.01 -7.85
C GLU A 58 -4.29 -16.75 -6.53
N SER A 59 -3.56 -17.84 -6.32
CA SER A 59 -3.49 -18.50 -5.02
C SER A 59 -2.59 -17.72 -4.06
N VAL A 60 -2.74 -17.98 -2.76
CA VAL A 60 -1.87 -17.37 -1.74
C VAL A 60 -0.41 -17.74 -1.99
N GLU A 61 -0.16 -18.98 -2.43
CA GLU A 61 1.18 -19.49 -2.75
C GLU A 61 1.79 -18.79 -3.97
N GLU A 62 1.00 -18.46 -4.98
CA GLU A 62 1.46 -17.70 -6.15
C GLU A 62 1.90 -16.28 -5.77
N VAL A 63 1.09 -15.59 -4.95
CA VAL A 63 1.41 -14.24 -4.46
C VAL A 63 2.62 -14.27 -3.51
N ALA A 64 2.68 -15.24 -2.58
CA ALA A 64 3.81 -15.39 -1.66
C ALA A 64 5.11 -15.74 -2.43
N GLY A 65 5.01 -16.56 -3.47
CA GLY A 65 6.11 -16.89 -4.36
C GLY A 65 6.63 -15.67 -5.12
N TYR A 66 5.74 -14.80 -5.59
CA TYR A 66 6.11 -13.52 -6.18
C TYR A 66 6.86 -12.62 -5.18
N PHE A 67 6.34 -12.46 -3.95
CA PHE A 67 7.03 -11.67 -2.91
C PHE A 67 8.38 -12.27 -2.50
N THR A 68 8.49 -13.59 -2.46
CA THR A 68 9.77 -14.29 -2.19
C THR A 68 10.78 -14.06 -3.32
N SER A 69 10.31 -14.08 -4.57
CA SER A 69 11.12 -13.75 -5.74
C SER A 69 11.61 -12.29 -5.69
N LEU A 70 10.73 -11.36 -5.31
CA LEU A 70 11.06 -9.97 -5.04
C LEU A 70 12.13 -9.82 -3.95
N GLN A 71 11.99 -10.51 -2.81
CA GLN A 71 12.98 -10.51 -1.72
C GLN A 71 14.38 -10.94 -2.16
N SER A 72 14.48 -11.85 -3.13
CA SER A 72 15.78 -12.29 -3.66
C SER A 72 16.52 -11.18 -4.42
N ARG A 73 15.79 -10.20 -4.96
CA ARG A 73 16.31 -9.07 -5.75
C ARG A 73 16.43 -7.78 -4.94
N HIS A 74 15.57 -7.61 -3.93
CA HIS A 74 15.44 -6.40 -3.12
C HIS A 74 15.83 -6.67 -1.66
N ARG A 75 17.02 -6.21 -1.25
CA ARG A 75 17.63 -6.56 0.06
C ARG A 75 16.87 -5.99 1.25
N ASP A 76 16.23 -4.85 1.08
CA ASP A 76 15.35 -4.18 2.03
C ASP A 76 14.14 -5.05 2.41
N LEU A 77 13.70 -5.95 1.52
CA LEU A 77 12.58 -6.84 1.81
C LEU A 77 12.92 -8.03 2.72
N ARG A 78 14.18 -8.24 3.14
CA ARG A 78 14.65 -9.43 3.89
C ARG A 78 13.95 -9.73 5.22
N GLY A 79 13.09 -8.85 5.71
CA GLY A 79 12.27 -9.05 6.91
C GLY A 79 10.76 -9.12 6.68
N VAL A 80 10.30 -9.05 5.43
CA VAL A 80 8.88 -9.15 5.08
C VAL A 80 8.42 -10.61 5.23
N ASP A 81 7.32 -10.83 5.95
CA ASP A 81 6.66 -12.13 5.93
C ASP A 81 5.81 -12.25 4.66
N THR A 82 6.32 -12.99 3.67
CA THR A 82 5.70 -13.08 2.35
C THR A 82 4.37 -13.81 2.37
N SER A 83 4.20 -14.79 3.27
CA SER A 83 2.96 -15.53 3.43
C SER A 83 1.86 -14.65 4.04
N VAL A 84 2.20 -13.89 5.10
CA VAL A 84 1.26 -12.95 5.74
C VAL A 84 0.85 -11.85 4.75
N MET A 85 1.80 -11.25 4.05
CA MET A 85 1.50 -10.20 3.07
C MET A 85 0.73 -10.74 1.86
N ALA A 86 0.91 -12.00 1.47
CA ALA A 86 0.14 -12.61 0.39
C ALA A 86 -1.34 -12.79 0.75
N VAL A 87 -1.63 -13.28 1.96
CA VAL A 87 -3.01 -13.36 2.47
C VAL A 87 -3.62 -11.96 2.56
N TYR A 88 -2.88 -11.00 3.11
CA TYR A 88 -3.33 -9.61 3.23
C TYR A 88 -3.70 -9.01 1.86
N THR A 89 -2.80 -9.14 0.90
CA THR A 89 -2.97 -8.62 -0.47
C THR A 89 -4.21 -9.21 -1.14
N LEU A 90 -4.36 -10.54 -1.11
CA LEU A 90 -5.49 -11.19 -1.77
C LEU A 90 -6.83 -10.91 -1.10
N CYS A 91 -6.86 -10.84 0.23
CA CYS A 91 -8.07 -10.43 0.95
C CYS A 91 -8.49 -9.02 0.54
N GLY A 92 -7.55 -8.07 0.51
CA GLY A 92 -7.80 -6.69 0.10
C GLY A 92 -8.28 -6.57 -1.35
N ILE A 93 -7.57 -7.18 -2.31
CA ILE A 93 -7.97 -7.16 -3.73
C ILE A 93 -9.35 -7.79 -3.95
N ARG A 94 -9.71 -8.83 -3.19
CA ARG A 94 -11.01 -9.52 -3.30
C ARG A 94 -12.13 -8.84 -2.51
N GLY A 95 -11.82 -7.85 -1.67
CA GLY A 95 -12.80 -7.25 -0.77
C GLY A 95 -13.37 -8.23 0.25
N VAL A 96 -12.60 -9.22 0.69
CA VAL A 96 -13.00 -10.20 1.70
C VAL A 96 -12.29 -9.95 3.02
N PRO A 97 -12.93 -10.23 4.17
CA PRO A 97 -12.29 -10.02 5.46
C PRO A 97 -11.04 -10.91 5.61
N LEU A 98 -10.09 -10.44 6.41
CA LEU A 98 -8.96 -11.26 6.83
C LEU A 98 -9.45 -12.44 7.69
N PRO A 99 -8.78 -13.60 7.62
CA PRO A 99 -9.08 -14.72 8.51
C PRO A 99 -8.96 -14.31 9.98
N GLU A 100 -9.78 -14.90 10.86
CA GLU A 100 -9.71 -14.64 12.31
C GLU A 100 -8.35 -15.00 12.93
N THR A 101 -7.61 -15.91 12.29
CA THR A 101 -6.26 -16.33 12.69
C THR A 101 -5.15 -15.41 12.16
N PHE A 102 -5.50 -14.35 11.42
CA PHE A 102 -4.53 -13.41 10.87
C PHE A 102 -3.83 -12.62 12.00
N PRO A 103 -2.50 -12.47 11.97
CA PRO A 103 -1.78 -11.77 13.02
C PRO A 103 -2.20 -10.31 13.14
N GLU A 104 -2.15 -9.75 14.35
CA GLU A 104 -2.48 -8.35 14.59
C GLU A 104 -1.55 -7.43 13.77
N MET A 105 -2.16 -6.48 13.06
CA MET A 105 -1.42 -5.51 12.25
C MET A 105 -0.80 -4.42 13.12
N GLY A 106 0.48 -4.58 13.43
CA GLY A 106 1.31 -3.54 14.06
C GLY A 106 2.14 -2.70 13.07
N ALA A 107 3.00 -1.82 13.61
CA ALA A 107 3.88 -0.94 12.83
C ALA A 107 4.71 -1.67 11.76
N ARG A 108 5.15 -2.91 12.03
CA ARG A 108 5.89 -3.72 11.03
C ARG A 108 5.10 -3.97 9.75
N HIS A 109 3.78 -4.13 9.81
CA HIS A 109 2.95 -4.32 8.61
C HIS A 109 2.91 -3.06 7.76
N VAL A 110 2.87 -1.89 8.41
CA VAL A 110 2.93 -0.58 7.73
C VAL A 110 4.26 -0.43 6.99
N ASP A 111 5.36 -0.80 7.63
CA ASP A 111 6.68 -0.80 7.01
C ASP A 111 6.74 -1.79 5.82
N TRP A 112 6.18 -2.99 5.98
CA TRP A 112 6.09 -3.99 4.91
C TRP A 112 5.28 -3.49 3.71
N MET A 113 4.15 -2.82 3.92
CA MET A 113 3.37 -2.21 2.84
C MET A 113 4.21 -1.18 2.07
N GLY A 114 4.90 -0.27 2.76
CA GLY A 114 5.72 0.74 2.10
C GLY A 114 6.89 0.15 1.30
N MET A 115 7.56 -0.86 1.86
CA MET A 115 8.62 -1.58 1.17
C MET A 115 8.09 -2.31 -0.08
N LEU A 116 6.95 -3.00 0.03
CA LEU A 116 6.34 -3.71 -1.10
C LEU A 116 5.81 -2.77 -2.18
N ILE A 117 5.21 -1.63 -1.81
CA ILE A 117 4.82 -0.57 -2.77
C ILE A 117 6.02 -0.17 -3.62
N THR A 118 7.13 0.14 -2.96
CA THR A 118 8.35 0.61 -3.64
C THR A 118 8.91 -0.46 -4.58
N ALA A 119 9.05 -1.69 -4.09
CA ALA A 119 9.63 -2.78 -4.88
C ALA A 119 8.73 -3.21 -6.05
N VAL A 120 7.41 -3.35 -5.83
CA VAL A 120 6.45 -3.73 -6.88
C VAL A 120 6.32 -2.62 -7.93
N ALA A 121 6.26 -1.35 -7.50
CA ALA A 121 6.22 -0.23 -8.43
C ALA A 121 7.47 -0.22 -9.33
N ALA A 122 8.66 -0.44 -8.76
CA ALA A 122 9.90 -0.52 -9.52
C ALA A 122 9.91 -1.67 -10.55
N GLU A 123 9.54 -2.89 -10.16
CA GLU A 123 9.50 -4.05 -11.08
C GLU A 123 8.49 -3.88 -12.21
N ASN A 124 7.41 -3.13 -11.98
CA ASN A 124 6.35 -2.91 -12.97
C ASN A 124 6.50 -1.59 -13.76
N GLY A 125 7.63 -0.88 -13.59
CA GLY A 125 7.88 0.39 -14.27
C GLY A 125 6.86 1.48 -13.92
N ILE A 126 6.39 1.50 -12.67
CA ILE A 126 5.49 2.51 -12.12
C ILE A 126 6.34 3.52 -11.36
N ALA A 127 6.54 4.70 -11.94
CA ALA A 127 7.35 5.77 -11.35
C ALA A 127 6.81 7.16 -11.73
N GLY A 128 7.26 8.20 -11.01
CA GLY A 128 6.93 9.59 -11.30
C GLY A 128 5.42 9.83 -11.35
N GLU A 129 4.93 10.45 -12.43
CA GLU A 129 3.51 10.77 -12.64
C GLU A 129 2.60 9.53 -12.61
N ARG A 130 3.10 8.37 -13.03
CA ARG A 130 2.32 7.13 -12.96
C ARG A 130 2.11 6.68 -11.52
N LEU A 131 3.14 6.79 -10.67
CA LEU A 131 3.03 6.48 -9.25
C LEU A 131 2.10 7.48 -8.53
N GLU A 132 2.22 8.77 -8.87
CA GLU A 132 1.29 9.81 -8.41
C GLU A 132 -0.17 9.49 -8.78
N THR A 133 -0.42 8.99 -9.99
CA THR A 133 -1.78 8.60 -10.41
C THR A 133 -2.35 7.48 -9.55
N TYR A 134 -1.54 6.49 -9.17
CA TYR A 134 -1.95 5.38 -8.29
C TYR A 134 -2.25 5.90 -6.88
N LEU A 135 -1.47 6.86 -6.39
CA LEU A 135 -1.67 7.51 -5.10
C LEU A 135 -2.92 8.41 -5.09
N LEU A 136 -3.17 9.17 -6.16
CA LEU A 136 -4.41 9.93 -6.30
C LEU A 136 -5.64 9.01 -6.30
N GLY A 137 -5.55 7.88 -6.98
CA GLY A 137 -6.58 6.84 -6.97
C GLY A 137 -6.85 6.28 -5.57
N SER A 138 -5.85 6.24 -4.69
CA SER A 138 -6.00 5.68 -3.35
C SER A 138 -6.83 6.56 -2.43
N VAL A 139 -6.82 7.88 -2.62
CA VAL A 139 -7.69 8.82 -1.91
C VAL A 139 -9.16 8.57 -2.24
N ALA A 140 -9.47 8.33 -3.51
CA ALA A 140 -10.82 8.01 -3.95
C ALA A 140 -11.28 6.66 -3.39
N ARG A 141 -10.43 5.64 -3.51
CA ARG A 141 -10.66 4.29 -2.96
C ARG A 141 -10.91 4.32 -1.45
N TYR A 142 -10.08 5.05 -0.71
CA TYR A 142 -10.27 5.30 0.72
C TYR A 142 -11.63 5.94 1.02
N SER A 143 -11.99 6.99 0.28
CA SER A 143 -13.26 7.71 0.47
C SER A 143 -14.50 6.85 0.18
N MET A 144 -14.36 5.79 -0.60
CA MET A 144 -15.42 4.83 -0.90
C MET A 144 -15.50 3.68 0.11
N GLY A 145 -14.57 3.56 1.06
CA GLY A 145 -14.51 2.46 2.00
C GLY A 145 -13.94 1.15 1.42
N ASP A 146 -13.28 1.21 0.27
CA ASP A 146 -12.80 0.05 -0.49
C ASP A 146 -11.29 -0.17 -0.29
N PHE A 147 -10.82 -0.23 0.95
CA PHE A 147 -9.39 -0.30 1.28
C PHE A 147 -9.09 -1.27 2.42
#